data_AF-D4DVV3-F1
#
_entry.id   AF-D4DVV3-F1
#
_cell.length_a   1.000
_cell.length_b   1.000
_cell.length_c   1.000
_cell.angle_alpha   90.00
_cell.angle_beta   90.00
_cell.angle_gamma   90.00
#
_symmetry.space_group_name_H-M   'P 1'
#
loop_
_entity.id
_entity.type
_entity.pdbx_description
1 polymer ?
#
loop_
_entity_poly.entity_id
_entity_poly.type
_entity_poly.pdbx_seq_one_letter_code
_entity_poly.pdbx_strand_id
1 'polypeptide(L)'
;MKKLSIPVDVFESERINSGIRRLTLAGVLKDNPESQMCRVRNAAAGAKWHTLRDLELLVLQMYGIYDTQAAISARLREFSKPYQGLVKERRMEKSESGKWVYFYRLVAVEEQAA
;
A
#
# COMPACT_ATOMS: atom_id res chain seq x y z
N MET A 1 -4.58 -16.53 -18.30
CA MET A 1 -5.00 -15.11 -18.23
C MET A 1 -3.86 -14.34 -17.59
N LYS A 2 -3.38 -13.24 -18.21
CA LYS A 2 -2.36 -12.40 -17.56
C LYS A 2 -3.01 -11.67 -16.39
N LYS A 3 -2.33 -11.64 -15.25
CA LYS A 3 -2.79 -10.89 -14.08
C LYS A 3 -2.70 -9.39 -14.40
N LEU A 4 -3.79 -8.65 -14.19
CA LEU A 4 -3.80 -7.20 -14.37
C LEU A 4 -2.83 -6.55 -13.36
N SER A 5 -1.98 -5.65 -13.84
CA SER A 5 -1.02 -4.91 -13.04
C SER A 5 -0.82 -3.51 -13.59
N ILE A 6 -0.58 -2.55 -12.72
CA ILE A 6 -0.25 -1.18 -13.11
C ILE A 6 1.28 -1.04 -13.08
N PRO A 7 1.95 -0.76 -14.21
CA PRO A 7 3.39 -0.50 -14.22
C PRO A 7 3.68 0.80 -13.47
N VAL A 8 4.85 0.85 -12.85
CA VAL A 8 5.38 2.03 -12.17
C VAL A 8 6.72 2.31 -12.81
N ASP A 9 6.94 3.54 -13.28
CA ASP A 9 8.20 3.88 -13.89
C ASP A 9 9.32 3.99 -12.84
N VAL A 10 10.58 3.96 -13.30
CA VAL A 10 11.75 3.91 -12.42
C VAL A 10 11.86 5.17 -11.56
N PHE A 11 11.52 6.35 -12.09
CA PHE A 11 11.61 7.61 -11.35
C PHE A 11 10.49 7.74 -10.32
N GLU A 12 9.26 7.33 -10.67
CA GLU A 12 8.15 7.25 -9.72
C GLU A 12 8.48 6.28 -8.59
N SER A 13 9.02 5.11 -8.92
CA SER A 13 9.43 4.10 -7.93
C SER A 13 10.49 4.65 -6.98
N GLU A 14 11.54 5.28 -7.51
CA GLU A 14 12.63 5.82 -6.70
C GLU A 14 12.15 6.94 -5.77
N ARG A 15 11.35 7.88 -6.28
CA ARG A 15 10.79 8.98 -5.47
C ARG A 15 9.96 8.44 -4.31
N ILE A 16 9.07 7.48 -4.56
CA ILE A 16 8.21 6.90 -3.52
C ILE A 16 9.06 6.14 -2.50
N ASN A 17 9.97 5.28 -2.97
CA ASN A 17 10.79 4.44 -2.09
C ASN A 17 11.76 5.27 -1.24
N SER A 18 12.27 6.38 -1.76
CA SER A 18 13.03 7.37 -0.98
C SER A 18 12.20 7.94 0.17
N GLY A 19 10.95 8.30 -0.09
CA GLY A 19 10.01 8.75 0.95
C GLY A 19 9.72 7.67 2.01
N ILE A 20 9.50 6.42 1.59
CA ILE A 20 9.30 5.30 2.51
C ILE A 20 10.55 5.07 3.37
N ARG A 21 11.75 5.08 2.77
CA ARG A 21 13.01 4.89 3.50
C ARG A 21 13.20 5.96 4.59
N ARG A 22 12.86 7.21 4.31
CA ARG A 22 12.86 8.30 5.30
C ARG A 22 11.94 7.99 6.49
N LEU A 23 10.71 7.55 6.25
CA LEU A 23 9.77 7.19 7.31
C LEU A 23 10.24 5.96 8.12
N THR A 24 10.88 5.00 7.47
CA THR A 24 11.51 3.85 8.15
C THR A 24 12.64 4.30 9.08
N LEU A 25 13.54 5.16 8.61
CA LEU A 25 14.66 5.70 9.40
C LEU A 25 14.17 6.54 10.59
N ALA A 26 13.06 7.27 10.43
CA ALA A 26 12.41 8.00 11.51
C ALA A 26 11.64 7.10 12.51
N GLY A 27 11.62 5.79 12.31
CA GLY A 27 10.92 4.83 13.18
C GLY A 27 9.40 4.82 13.04
N VAL A 28 8.84 5.58 12.08
CA VAL A 28 7.38 5.68 11.86
C VAL A 28 6.80 4.35 11.40
N LEU A 29 7.54 3.64 10.53
CA LEU A 29 7.14 2.34 9.97
C LEU A 29 7.60 1.16 10.82
N LYS A 30 7.80 1.34 12.13
CA LYS A 30 8.17 0.25 13.04
C LYS A 30 7.16 -0.88 12.96
N ASP A 31 7.67 -2.09 12.88
CA ASP A 31 6.85 -3.29 12.73
C ASP A 31 6.17 -3.69 14.05
N ASN A 32 4.95 -4.19 13.94
CA ASN A 32 4.18 -4.76 15.04
C ASN A 32 3.22 -5.83 14.46
N PRO A 33 3.64 -7.10 14.44
CA PRO A 33 2.86 -8.19 13.84
C PRO A 33 1.49 -8.38 14.45
N GLU A 34 1.28 -8.04 15.73
CA GLU A 34 -0.02 -8.19 16.41
C GLU A 34 -1.06 -7.14 15.96
N SER A 35 -0.60 -6.01 15.42
CA SER A 35 -1.47 -4.94 14.96
C SER A 35 -1.87 -5.12 13.51
N GLN A 36 -3.16 -5.38 13.25
CA GLN A 36 -3.71 -5.43 11.90
C GLN A 36 -3.44 -4.14 11.12
N MET A 37 -3.49 -2.98 11.78
CA MET A 37 -3.15 -1.71 11.14
C MET A 37 -1.70 -1.70 10.66
N CYS A 38 -0.76 -2.15 11.49
CA CYS A 38 0.66 -2.19 11.12
C CYS A 38 0.92 -3.15 9.96
N ARG A 39 0.32 -4.35 9.98
CA ARG A 39 0.44 -5.32 8.89
C ARG A 39 -0.06 -4.76 7.56
N VAL A 40 -1.25 -4.16 7.56
CA VAL A 40 -1.84 -3.54 6.35
C VAL A 40 -1.01 -2.36 5.88
N ARG A 41 -0.58 -1.48 6.79
CA ARG A 41 0.26 -0.33 6.48
C ARG A 41 1.55 -0.76 5.81
N ASN A 42 2.27 -1.71 6.41
CA ASN A 42 3.57 -2.15 5.93
C ASN A 42 3.46 -2.92 4.61
N ALA A 43 2.42 -3.75 4.44
CA ALA A 43 2.18 -4.46 3.18
C ALA A 43 1.79 -3.52 2.02
N ALA A 44 1.04 -2.44 2.31
CA ALA A 44 0.61 -1.50 1.29
C ALA A 44 1.62 -0.36 1.03
N ALA A 45 2.63 -0.18 1.90
CA ALA A 45 3.62 0.88 1.78
C ALA A 45 4.61 0.60 0.63
N GLY A 46 4.79 1.57 -0.25
CA GLY A 46 5.74 1.50 -1.35
C GLY A 46 5.16 1.86 -2.71
N ALA A 47 6.00 1.76 -3.73
CA ALA A 47 5.66 2.20 -5.08
C ALA A 47 4.64 1.29 -5.78
N LYS A 48 4.64 -0.01 -5.45
CA LYS A 48 3.87 -1.03 -6.17
C LYS A 48 2.37 -0.91 -5.90
N TRP A 49 1.59 -1.06 -6.96
CA TRP A 49 0.13 -1.15 -6.88
C TRP A 49 -0.33 -2.55 -6.52
N HIS A 50 -1.25 -2.65 -5.57
CA HIS A 50 -1.79 -3.92 -5.10
C HIS A 50 -3.32 -3.93 -5.12
N THR A 51 -3.93 -5.03 -5.57
CA THR A 51 -5.35 -5.30 -5.30
C THR A 51 -5.53 -5.72 -3.83
N LEU A 52 -6.76 -5.75 -3.32
CA LEU A 52 -7.01 -6.29 -1.97
C LEU A 52 -6.58 -7.75 -1.83
N ARG A 53 -6.72 -8.56 -2.89
CA ARG A 53 -6.25 -9.95 -2.91
C ARG A 53 -4.72 -10.03 -2.86
N ASP A 54 -4.02 -9.10 -3.51
CA ASP A 54 -2.57 -9.02 -3.43
C ASP A 54 -2.10 -8.66 -2.03
N LEU A 55 -2.78 -7.70 -1.38
CA LEU A 55 -2.47 -7.31 0.00
C LEU A 55 -2.75 -8.44 0.98
N GLU A 56 -3.84 -9.18 0.81
CA GLU A 56 -4.16 -10.36 1.63
C GLU A 56 -3.06 -11.43 1.56
N LEU A 57 -2.58 -11.73 0.35
CA LEU A 57 -1.47 -12.66 0.16
C LEU A 57 -0.15 -12.11 0.70
N LEU A 58 0.11 -10.81 0.51
CA LEU A 58 1.34 -10.18 0.97
C LEU A 58 1.41 -10.12 2.50
N VAL A 59 0.30 -9.79 3.17
CA VAL A 59 0.19 -9.85 4.64
C VAL A 59 0.44 -11.27 5.14
N LEU A 60 -0.16 -12.28 4.50
CA LEU A 60 0.08 -13.69 4.85
C LEU A 60 1.55 -14.07 4.67
N GLN A 61 2.20 -13.62 3.59
CA GLN A 61 3.62 -13.89 3.33
C GLN A 61 4.55 -13.19 4.32
N MET A 62 4.26 -11.95 4.68
CA MET A 62 5.09 -11.15 5.59
C MET A 62 4.96 -11.59 7.05
N TYR A 63 3.76 -12.01 7.46
CA TYR A 63 3.43 -12.18 8.88
C TYR A 63 2.93 -13.59 9.27
N GLY A 64 2.63 -14.46 8.31
CA GLY A 64 1.97 -15.75 8.59
C GLY A 64 0.52 -15.61 9.09
N ILE A 65 -0.04 -14.39 9.07
CA ILE A 65 -1.38 -14.06 9.56
C ILE A 65 -2.29 -13.74 8.38
N TYR A 66 -3.51 -14.26 8.42
CA TYR A 66 -4.51 -14.00 7.39
C TYR A 66 -5.42 -12.83 7.77
N ASP A 67 -5.25 -11.68 7.12
CA ASP A 67 -6.20 -10.57 7.17
C ASP A 67 -7.14 -10.60 5.96
N THR A 68 -8.45 -10.62 6.20
CA THR A 68 -9.44 -10.65 5.12
C THR A 68 -9.41 -9.35 4.30
N GLN A 69 -9.78 -9.42 3.02
CA GLN A 69 -9.92 -8.23 2.16
C GLN A 69 -10.83 -7.14 2.76
N ALA A 70 -11.89 -7.52 3.48
CA ALA A 70 -12.78 -6.58 4.16
C ALA A 70 -12.06 -5.84 5.31
N ALA A 71 -11.27 -6.54 6.11
CA ALA A 71 -10.48 -5.96 7.18
C ALA A 71 -9.37 -5.05 6.64
N ILE A 72 -8.66 -5.50 5.59
CA ILE A 72 -7.65 -4.70 4.88
C ILE A 72 -8.27 -3.41 4.34
N SER A 73 -9.42 -3.52 3.65
CA SER A 73 -10.16 -2.36 3.14
C SER A 73 -10.54 -1.39 4.25
N ALA A 74 -10.93 -1.89 5.43
CA ALA A 74 -11.23 -1.06 6.59
C ALA A 74 -10.02 -0.23 7.05
N ARG A 75 -8.86 -0.86 7.21
CA ARG A 75 -7.63 -0.17 7.61
C ARG A 75 -7.15 0.83 6.57
N LEU A 76 -7.23 0.49 5.27
CA LEU A 76 -6.91 1.42 4.19
C LEU A 76 -7.79 2.68 4.19
N ARG A 77 -9.01 2.66 4.75
CA ARG A 77 -9.84 3.88 4.85
C ARG A 77 -9.26 4.91 5.84
N GLU A 78 -8.49 4.48 6.81
CA GLU A 78 -7.87 5.37 7.81
C GLU A 78 -6.82 6.29 7.18
N PHE A 79 -6.19 5.86 6.08
CA PHE A 79 -5.26 6.66 5.26
C PHE A 79 -5.95 7.52 4.19
N SER A 80 -7.25 7.77 4.31
CA SER A 80 -7.97 8.72 3.43
C SER A 80 -7.48 10.16 3.60
N LYS A 81 -6.88 10.45 4.75
CA LYS A 81 -6.10 11.65 5.03
C LYS A 81 -4.68 11.22 5.42
N PRO A 82 -3.70 12.13 5.38
CA PRO A 82 -2.37 11.88 5.92
C PRO A 82 -2.43 11.25 7.32
N TYR A 83 -1.88 10.05 7.47
CA TYR A 83 -1.79 9.32 8.73
C TYR A 83 -0.42 8.67 8.83
N GLN A 84 0.31 8.97 9.92
CA GLN A 84 1.68 8.50 10.13
C GLN A 84 2.62 8.80 8.93
N GLY A 85 2.51 10.01 8.37
CA GLY A 85 3.33 10.42 7.23
C GLY A 85 3.02 9.69 5.92
N LEU A 86 1.97 8.87 5.87
CA LEU A 86 1.51 8.16 4.68
C LEU A 86 0.16 8.69 4.20
N VAL A 87 -0.07 8.59 2.89
CA VAL A 87 -1.37 8.80 2.27
C VAL A 87 -1.70 7.63 1.36
N LYS A 88 -2.98 7.24 1.32
CA LYS A 88 -3.45 6.23 0.39
C LYS A 88 -3.66 6.82 -0.99
N GLU A 89 -3.07 6.16 -1.97
CA GLU A 89 -3.43 6.36 -3.36
C GLU A 89 -4.28 5.18 -3.86
N ARG A 90 -5.17 5.48 -4.80
CA ARG A 90 -6.08 4.50 -5.40
C ARG A 90 -6.18 4.73 -6.90
N ARG A 91 -6.07 3.66 -7.68
CA ARG A 91 -6.34 3.65 -9.12
C ARG A 91 -7.37 2.58 -9.45
N MET A 92 -8.05 2.77 -10.58
CA MET A 92 -9.00 1.81 -11.14
C MET A 92 -8.57 1.47 -12.55
N GLU A 93 -8.51 0.18 -12.86
CA GLU A 93 -8.21 -0.30 -14.20
C GLU A 93 -9.25 -1.33 -14.64
N LYS A 94 -9.55 -1.36 -15.94
CA LYS A 94 -10.48 -2.31 -16.50
C LYS A 94 -9.73 -3.60 -16.85
N SER A 95 -10.19 -4.72 -16.32
CA SER A 95 -9.67 -6.04 -16.70
C SER A 95 -10.03 -6.39 -18.15
N GLU A 96 -9.34 -7.38 -18.72
CA GLU A 96 -9.67 -7.94 -20.05
C GLU A 96 -11.15 -8.38 -20.14
N SER A 97 -11.74 -8.82 -19.03
CA SER A 97 -13.16 -9.19 -18.92
C SER A 97 -14.14 -8.01 -18.88
N GLY A 98 -13.64 -6.77 -18.89
CA GLY A 98 -14.44 -5.56 -18.78
C GLY A 98 -14.81 -5.15 -17.35
N LYS A 99 -14.48 -5.97 -16.33
CA LYS A 99 -14.70 -5.63 -14.92
C LYS A 99 -13.66 -4.62 -14.42
N TRP A 100 -14.11 -3.62 -13.66
CA TRP A 100 -13.22 -2.68 -12.97
C TRP A 100 -12.53 -3.32 -11.77
N VAL A 101 -11.24 -3.07 -11.63
CA VAL A 101 -10.40 -3.56 -10.54
C VAL A 101 -9.74 -2.38 -9.85
N TYR A 102 -9.82 -2.35 -8.52
CA TYR A 102 -9.19 -1.31 -7.71
C TYR A 102 -7.79 -1.74 -7.28
N PHE A 103 -6.86 -0.79 -7.38
CA PHE A 103 -5.50 -0.89 -6.90
C PHE A 103 -5.22 0.16 -5.85
N TYR A 104 -4.41 -0.21 -4.87
CA TYR A 104 -4.07 0.61 -3.71
C TYR A 104 -2.57 0.56 -3.47
N ARG A 105 -2.05 1.65 -2.91
CA ARG A 105 -0.74 1.73 -2.26
C ARG A 105 -0.76 2.84 -1.22
N LEU A 106 0.18 2.79 -0.28
CA LEU A 106 0.46 3.85 0.67
C LEU A 106 1.82 4.47 0.31
N VAL A 107 1.84 5.78 0.12
CA VAL A 107 3.06 6.52 -0.21
C VAL A 107 3.35 7.54 0.88
N ALA A 108 4.62 7.91 1.03
CA ALA A 108 4.98 9.00 1.92
C ALA A 108 4.35 10.31 1.43
N VAL A 109 3.85 11.12 2.36
CA VAL A 109 3.39 12.46 2.06
C VAL A 109 4.60 13.28 1.62
N GLU A 110 4.49 13.96 0.48
CA GLU A 110 5.49 14.94 0.06
C GLU A 110 5.46 16.09 1.06
N GLU A 111 6.60 16.41 1.65
CA GLU A 111 6.74 17.68 2.37
C GLU A 111 6.60 18.78 1.31
N GLN A 112 5.52 19.55 1.38
CA GLN A 112 5.48 20.82 0.68
C GLN A 112 6.66 21.63 1.22
N ALA A 113 7.63 21.93 0.36
CA ALA A 113 8.65 22.91 0.66
C ALA A 113 7.91 24.20 1.01
N ALA A 114 7.96 24.58 2.29
CA ALA A 114 7.44 25.84 2.79
C ALA A 114 8.31 27.00 2.30
#